data_AF-A0A3L7LTS1-F1
#
_entry.id   AF-A0A3L7LTS1-F1
#
_cell.length_a   1.000
_cell.length_b   1.000
_cell.length_c   1.000
_cell.angle_alpha   90.00
_cell.angle_beta   90.00
_cell.angle_gamma   90.00
#
_symmetry.space_group_name_H-M   'P 1'
#
loop_
_entity.id
_entity.type
_entity.pdbx_description
1 polymer ?
#
loop_
_entity_poly.entity_id
_entity_poly.type
_entity_poly.pdbx_seq_one_letter_code
_entity_poly.pdbx_strand_id
1 'polypeptide(L)'
;MTNTYFETDGFDLRRYGIVLRIRQVDGQCEMTMKTAGQVIGGLHQHPEFNVPLTGPTLDLARLPAQAWPPELDPAALQSRLKPLFTTDFAREKWRVRQGKSEIELALDRGEVSAGALHEPICELEIELLSGKARDLCAFASTLSDAGGLRLGSLSKAERGYHLQQGNPPRAIRTLPLINPSAQGDGGGRNERGAAPGAGSLAIS
;
A
#
# COMPACT_ATOMS: atom_id res chain seq x y z
N MET A 1 -13.09 -6.35 7.53
CA MET A 1 -11.75 -6.35 8.14
C MET A 1 -11.43 -4.93 8.51
N THR A 2 -10.88 -4.71 9.69
CA THR A 2 -10.64 -3.35 10.19
C THR A 2 -9.14 -3.10 10.29
N ASN A 3 -8.68 -1.96 9.82
CA ASN A 3 -7.29 -1.53 9.93
C ASN A 3 -7.25 -0.19 10.67
N THR A 4 -6.43 -0.10 11.70
CA THR A 4 -6.16 1.15 12.42
C THR A 4 -4.77 1.63 12.04
N TYR A 5 -4.68 2.82 11.48
CA TYR A 5 -3.42 3.46 11.11
C TYR A 5 -2.94 4.35 12.24
N PHE A 6 -1.64 4.36 12.49
CA PHE A 6 -1.04 5.07 13.61
C PHE A 6 -0.07 6.13 13.12
N GLU A 7 0.02 7.22 13.87
CA GLU A 7 0.92 8.33 13.57
C GLU A 7 1.23 9.13 14.84
N THR A 8 2.29 9.94 14.82
CA THR A 8 2.59 10.93 15.86
C THR A 8 1.90 12.26 15.55
N ASP A 9 1.70 13.12 16.56
CA ASP A 9 1.10 14.46 16.34
C ASP A 9 1.88 15.30 15.31
N GLY A 10 3.18 15.01 15.12
CA GLY A 10 4.06 15.67 14.16
C GLY A 10 4.13 15.01 12.78
N PHE A 11 3.34 13.96 12.49
CA PHE A 11 3.42 13.20 11.25
C PHE A 11 4.84 12.65 10.96
N ASP A 12 5.51 12.09 11.97
CA ASP A 12 6.87 11.57 11.82
C ASP A 12 6.90 10.42 10.82
N LEU A 13 6.00 9.44 10.92
CA LEU A 13 6.02 8.26 10.03
C LEU A 13 5.83 8.68 8.58
N ARG A 14 4.84 9.54 8.31
CA ARG A 14 4.57 10.07 6.97
C ARG A 14 5.78 10.81 6.38
N ARG A 15 6.52 11.58 7.19
CA ARG A 15 7.73 12.30 6.73
C ARG A 15 8.82 11.36 6.20
N TYR A 16 8.90 10.14 6.74
CA TYR A 16 9.83 9.11 6.28
C TYR A 16 9.19 8.11 5.30
N GLY A 17 7.98 8.38 4.81
CA GLY A 17 7.28 7.49 3.88
C GLY A 17 6.87 6.15 4.52
N ILE A 18 6.69 6.13 5.85
CA ILE A 18 6.29 4.95 6.60
C ILE A 18 4.78 4.96 6.79
N VAL A 19 4.16 3.80 6.58
CA VAL A 19 2.76 3.53 6.91
C VAL A 19 2.73 2.40 7.91
N LEU A 20 2.23 2.67 9.12
CA LEU A 20 2.10 1.71 10.20
C LEU A 20 0.62 1.48 10.50
N ARG A 21 0.20 0.21 10.55
CA ARG A 21 -1.17 -0.16 10.93
C ARG A 21 -1.21 -1.39 11.81
N ILE A 22 -2.32 -1.54 12.52
CA ILE A 22 -2.79 -2.82 13.03
C ILE A 22 -3.99 -3.25 12.18
N ARG A 23 -3.94 -4.44 11.61
CA ARG A 23 -5.04 -5.11 10.92
C ARG A 23 -5.70 -6.10 11.88
N GLN A 24 -7.03 -6.10 11.91
CA GLN A 24 -7.86 -7.02 12.68
C GLN A 24 -8.81 -7.79 11.76
N VAL A 25 -8.75 -9.12 11.83
CA VAL A 25 -9.60 -10.05 11.06
C VAL A 25 -9.96 -11.23 11.97
N ASP A 26 -11.25 -11.48 12.18
CA ASP A 26 -11.74 -12.64 12.96
C ASP A 26 -11.04 -12.81 14.33
N GLY A 27 -10.83 -11.69 15.03
CA GLY A 27 -10.15 -11.64 16.33
C GLY A 27 -8.61 -11.72 16.26
N GLN A 28 -8.03 -12.02 15.10
CA GLN A 28 -6.58 -12.01 14.89
C GLN A 28 -6.09 -10.60 14.63
N CYS A 29 -4.94 -10.25 15.21
CA CYS A 29 -4.31 -8.95 15.06
C CYS A 29 -2.95 -9.10 14.36
N GLU A 30 -2.61 -8.17 13.48
CA GLU A 30 -1.31 -8.11 12.81
C GLU A 30 -0.86 -6.66 12.70
N MET A 31 0.39 -6.39 13.06
CA MET A 31 1.04 -5.12 12.77
C MET A 31 1.73 -5.19 11.41
N THR A 32 1.45 -4.21 10.56
CA THR A 32 2.10 -4.05 9.26
C THR A 32 2.82 -2.72 9.22
N MET A 33 4.09 -2.73 8.82
CA MET A 33 4.82 -1.53 8.42
C MET A 33 5.18 -1.61 6.94
N LYS A 34 4.77 -0.59 6.17
CA LYS A 34 5.23 -0.36 4.80
C LYS A 34 6.16 0.83 4.79
N THR A 35 7.27 0.74 4.06
CA THR A 35 8.25 1.83 3.94
C THR A 35 8.26 2.42 2.53
N ALA A 36 8.98 3.53 2.36
CA ALA A 36 9.14 4.16 1.06
C ALA A 36 9.64 3.16 0.02
N GLY A 37 9.05 3.23 -1.17
CA GLY A 37 9.28 2.29 -2.26
C GLY A 37 9.13 2.98 -3.61
N GLN A 38 9.12 2.21 -4.69
CA GLN A 38 8.98 2.75 -6.04
C GLN A 38 7.53 2.66 -6.50
N VAL A 39 7.06 3.72 -7.16
CA VAL A 39 5.76 3.76 -7.85
C VAL A 39 6.01 4.06 -9.31
N ILE A 40 5.64 3.14 -10.20
CA ILE A 40 5.78 3.32 -11.66
C ILE A 40 4.43 2.99 -12.32
N GLY A 41 3.73 4.00 -12.83
CA GLY A 41 2.47 3.81 -13.58
C GLY A 41 1.36 3.09 -12.80
N GLY A 42 1.28 3.30 -11.48
CA GLY A 42 0.34 2.60 -10.58
C GLY A 42 0.88 1.28 -10.02
N LEU A 43 2.04 0.80 -10.49
CA LEU A 43 2.73 -0.33 -9.88
C LEU A 43 3.47 0.14 -8.62
N HIS A 44 3.04 -0.35 -7.47
CA HIS A 44 3.63 -0.10 -6.17
C HIS A 44 4.56 -1.25 -5.79
N GLN A 45 5.81 -0.92 -5.44
CA GLN A 45 6.77 -1.84 -4.83
C GLN A 45 7.32 -1.20 -3.56
N HIS A 46 6.82 -1.65 -2.41
CA HIS A 46 7.25 -1.20 -1.09
C HIS A 46 7.75 -2.39 -0.28
N PRO A 47 8.86 -2.25 0.46
CA PRO A 47 9.17 -3.20 1.52
C PRO A 47 8.01 -3.19 2.55
N GLU A 48 7.57 -4.39 2.93
CA GLU A 48 6.50 -4.61 3.89
C GLU A 48 6.95 -5.60 4.95
N PHE A 49 6.69 -5.27 6.22
CA PHE A 49 7.02 -6.08 7.38
C PHE A 49 5.74 -6.38 8.15
N ASN A 50 5.40 -7.67 8.26
CA ASN A 50 4.18 -8.16 8.89
C ASN A 50 4.51 -8.96 10.16
N VAL A 51 3.89 -8.58 11.28
CA VAL A 51 4.14 -9.15 12.60
C VAL A 51 2.79 -9.50 13.27
N PRO A 52 2.50 -10.79 13.53
CA PRO A 52 1.29 -11.18 14.26
C PRO A 52 1.30 -10.61 15.68
N LEU A 53 0.19 -10.04 16.16
CA LEU A 53 0.03 -9.50 17.51
C LEU A 53 -0.96 -10.32 18.33
N THR A 54 -0.81 -10.33 19.65
CA THR A 54 -1.77 -10.97 20.57
C THR A 54 -3.01 -10.11 20.84
N GLY A 55 -2.99 -8.84 20.45
CA GLY A 55 -4.08 -7.89 20.60
C GLY A 55 -3.82 -6.59 19.82
N PRO A 56 -4.73 -5.61 19.88
CA PRO A 56 -4.67 -4.38 19.09
C PRO A 56 -3.73 -3.31 19.68
N THR A 57 -2.57 -3.73 20.18
CA THR A 57 -1.55 -2.84 20.76
C THR A 57 -0.28 -2.94 19.95
N LEU A 58 0.28 -1.79 19.52
CA LEU A 58 1.54 -1.75 18.80
C LEU A 58 2.68 -2.25 19.67
N ASP A 59 3.60 -3.02 19.07
CA ASP A 59 4.84 -3.45 19.70
C ASP A 59 5.98 -3.27 18.68
N LEU A 60 6.53 -2.04 18.63
CA LEU A 60 7.51 -1.66 17.61
C LEU A 60 8.82 -2.43 17.71
N ALA A 61 9.15 -2.97 18.90
CA ALA A 61 10.36 -3.75 19.12
C ALA A 61 10.35 -5.08 18.35
N ARG A 62 9.18 -5.54 17.90
CA ARG A 62 9.05 -6.76 17.08
C ARG A 62 9.26 -6.53 15.59
N LEU A 63 9.31 -5.27 15.14
CA LEU A 63 9.73 -4.96 13.78
C LEU A 63 11.26 -5.05 13.71
N PRO A 64 11.82 -5.57 12.61
CA PRO A 64 13.25 -5.75 12.51
C PRO A 64 13.96 -4.39 12.40
N ALA A 65 15.15 -4.27 13.00
CA ALA A 65 15.86 -2.99 13.11
C ALA A 65 16.09 -2.31 11.75
N GLN A 66 16.38 -3.07 10.69
CA GLN A 66 16.60 -2.55 9.34
C GLN A 66 15.34 -1.96 8.68
N ALA A 67 14.17 -2.15 9.27
CA ALA A 67 12.94 -1.58 8.75
C ALA A 67 12.77 -0.09 9.13
N TRP A 68 13.55 0.39 10.10
CA TRP A 68 13.51 1.77 10.56
C TRP A 68 14.61 2.62 9.92
N PRO A 69 14.32 3.87 9.53
CA PRO A 69 15.35 4.82 9.16
C PRO A 69 16.21 5.16 10.39
N PRO A 70 17.51 5.44 10.23
CA PRO A 70 18.43 5.70 11.36
C PRO A 70 17.99 6.84 12.28
N GLU A 71 17.20 7.79 11.76
CA GLU A 71 16.72 8.98 12.48
C GLU A 71 15.51 8.70 13.39
N LEU A 72 14.86 7.54 13.25
CA LEU A 72 13.70 7.17 14.04
C LEU A 72 14.07 6.09 15.05
N ASP A 73 14.04 6.45 16.33
CA ASP A 73 14.12 5.49 17.43
C ASP A 73 12.72 4.87 17.70
N PRO A 74 12.50 3.58 17.42
CA PRO A 74 11.21 2.93 17.67
C PRO A 74 10.83 2.96 19.14
N ALA A 75 11.78 2.90 20.09
CA ALA A 75 11.47 2.94 21.50
C ALA A 75 10.87 4.30 21.91
N ALA A 76 11.46 5.39 21.43
CA ALA A 76 10.95 6.75 21.64
C ALA A 76 9.62 7.01 20.89
N LEU A 77 9.41 6.39 19.73
CA LEU A 77 8.17 6.53 18.96
C LEU A 77 6.98 5.83 19.60
N GLN A 78 7.20 4.67 20.25
CA GLN A 78 6.14 3.80 20.75
C GLN A 78 5.09 4.53 21.60
N SER A 79 5.53 5.45 22.48
CA SER A 79 4.66 6.21 23.38
C SER A 79 3.98 7.42 22.73
N ARG A 80 4.44 7.84 21.55
CA ARG A 80 3.97 9.02 20.81
C ARG A 80 2.94 8.68 19.73
N LEU A 81 2.88 7.42 19.33
CA LEU A 81 1.95 6.94 18.30
C LEU A 81 0.52 6.85 18.83
N LYS A 82 -0.42 7.38 18.05
CA LYS A 82 -1.85 7.34 18.33
C LYS A 82 -2.61 6.85 17.09
N PRO A 83 -3.78 6.21 17.25
CA PRO A 83 -4.70 5.98 16.13
C PRO A 83 -4.99 7.29 15.41
N LEU A 84 -4.84 7.30 14.09
CA LEU A 84 -5.06 8.48 13.25
C LEU A 84 -6.35 8.37 12.44
N PHE A 85 -6.49 7.26 11.72
CA PHE A 85 -7.66 6.94 10.91
C PHE A 85 -7.81 5.42 10.79
N THR A 86 -8.97 4.99 10.32
CA THR A 86 -9.26 3.57 10.09
C THR A 86 -9.65 3.30 8.66
N THR A 87 -9.52 2.04 8.25
CA THR A 87 -10.23 1.51 7.08
C THR A 87 -11.01 0.29 7.52
N ASP A 88 -12.26 0.18 7.08
CA ASP A 88 -13.07 -1.01 7.28
C ASP A 88 -13.69 -1.44 5.96
N PHE A 89 -13.37 -2.66 5.52
CA PHE A 89 -13.87 -3.18 4.25
C PHE A 89 -13.96 -4.69 4.26
N ALA A 90 -14.86 -5.23 3.43
CA ALA A 90 -14.85 -6.63 3.04
C ALA A 90 -13.84 -6.81 1.90
N ARG A 91 -13.04 -7.88 1.95
CA ARG A 91 -12.12 -8.28 0.87
C ARG A 91 -12.54 -9.62 0.31
N GLU A 92 -12.77 -9.66 -0.99
CA GLU A 92 -12.89 -10.90 -1.75
C GLU A 92 -11.59 -11.16 -2.52
N LYS A 93 -11.14 -12.41 -2.56
CA LYS A 93 -9.87 -12.78 -3.19
C LYS A 93 -10.05 -13.86 -4.24
N TRP A 94 -9.36 -13.69 -5.37
CA TRP A 94 -9.24 -14.72 -6.40
C TRP A 94 -7.79 -14.88 -6.80
N ARG A 95 -7.40 -16.11 -7.16
CA ARG A 95 -6.10 -16.38 -7.76
C ARG A 95 -6.29 -16.76 -9.22
N VAL A 96 -5.50 -16.13 -10.07
CA VAL A 96 -5.53 -16.34 -11.52
C VAL A 96 -4.12 -16.62 -12.02
N ARG A 97 -4.04 -17.38 -13.12
CA ARG A 97 -2.77 -17.65 -13.80
C ARG A 97 -2.75 -16.94 -15.13
N GLN A 98 -1.69 -16.18 -15.38
CA GLN A 98 -1.40 -15.55 -16.65
C GLN A 98 -0.05 -16.07 -17.15
N GLY A 99 -0.07 -16.97 -18.14
CA GLY A 99 1.14 -17.66 -18.58
C GLY A 99 1.76 -18.51 -17.46
N LYS A 100 2.98 -18.15 -17.03
CA LYS A 100 3.69 -18.81 -15.91
C LYS A 100 3.62 -18.00 -14.61
N SER A 101 2.87 -16.90 -14.60
CA SER A 101 2.75 -16.01 -13.45
C SER A 101 1.48 -16.32 -12.65
N GLU A 102 1.58 -16.20 -11.34
CA GLU A 102 0.45 -16.28 -10.42
C GLU A 102 0.10 -14.87 -9.92
N ILE A 103 -1.18 -14.50 -10.06
CA ILE A 103 -1.69 -13.18 -9.74
C ILE A 103 -2.84 -13.33 -8.73
N GLU A 104 -2.84 -12.51 -7.68
CA GLU A 104 -3.96 -12.35 -6.76
C GLU A 104 -4.77 -11.12 -7.16
N LEU A 105 -6.08 -11.30 -7.25
CA LEU A 105 -7.07 -10.24 -7.31
C LEU A 105 -7.67 -10.06 -5.92
N ALA A 106 -7.77 -8.83 -5.44
CA ALA A 106 -8.44 -8.49 -4.21
C ALA A 106 -9.44 -7.34 -4.43
N LEU A 107 -10.73 -7.63 -4.33
CA LEU A 107 -11.78 -6.62 -4.38
C LEU A 107 -12.09 -6.17 -2.96
N ASP A 108 -11.89 -4.89 -2.70
CA ASP A 108 -12.20 -4.24 -1.43
C ASP A 108 -13.44 -3.36 -1.55
N ARG A 109 -14.37 -3.53 -0.61
CA ARG A 109 -15.57 -2.68 -0.49
C ARG A 109 -15.82 -2.28 0.95
N GLY A 110 -15.90 -0.98 1.20
CA GLY A 110 -16.07 -0.43 2.54
C GLY A 110 -15.79 1.06 2.59
N GLU A 111 -15.02 1.51 3.58
CA GLU A 111 -14.72 2.92 3.78
C GLU A 111 -13.36 3.17 4.45
N VAL A 112 -12.86 4.38 4.27
CA VAL A 112 -11.78 4.99 5.07
C VAL A 112 -12.38 6.11 5.89
N SER A 113 -12.05 6.16 7.18
CA SER A 113 -12.70 7.04 8.16
C SER A 113 -11.66 7.72 9.06
N ALA A 114 -11.74 9.04 9.19
CA ALA A 114 -10.89 9.87 10.04
C ALA A 114 -11.77 10.85 10.84
N GLY A 115 -11.97 10.57 12.13
CA GLY A 115 -12.94 11.31 12.95
C GLY A 115 -14.36 11.21 12.36
N ALA A 116 -14.99 12.34 12.08
CA ALA A 116 -16.32 12.41 11.48
C ALA A 116 -16.32 12.31 9.94
N LEU A 117 -15.15 12.37 9.30
CA LEU A 117 -15.02 12.35 7.85
C LEU A 117 -14.78 10.92 7.36
N HIS A 118 -15.42 10.56 6.26
CA HIS A 118 -15.27 9.26 5.62
C HIS A 118 -15.41 9.37 4.10
N GLU A 119 -14.83 8.42 3.38
CA GLU A 119 -15.08 8.23 1.96
C GLU A 119 -15.11 6.73 1.59
N PRO A 120 -15.89 6.34 0.55
CA PRO A 120 -16.05 4.94 0.20
C PRO A 120 -14.76 4.33 -0.38
N ILE A 121 -14.56 3.06 -0.08
CA ILE A 121 -13.60 2.15 -0.71
C ILE A 121 -14.39 1.25 -1.65
N CYS A 122 -14.01 1.25 -2.92
CA CYS A 122 -14.43 0.29 -3.93
C CYS A 122 -13.27 0.16 -4.92
N GLU A 123 -12.41 -0.83 -4.72
CA GLU A 123 -11.18 -0.96 -5.50
C GLU A 123 -10.78 -2.42 -5.69
N LEU A 124 -10.15 -2.70 -6.82
CA LEU A 124 -9.55 -3.97 -7.20
C LEU A 124 -8.02 -3.83 -7.13
N GLU A 125 -7.38 -4.50 -6.18
CA GLU A 125 -5.93 -4.66 -6.13
C GLU A 125 -5.53 -5.90 -6.95
N ILE A 126 -4.49 -5.76 -7.77
CA ILE A 126 -3.92 -6.83 -8.59
C ILE A 126 -2.46 -7.01 -8.18
N GLU A 127 -2.11 -8.14 -7.58
CA GLU A 127 -0.79 -8.40 -7.04
C GLU A 127 -0.11 -9.59 -7.73
N LEU A 128 1.15 -9.41 -8.14
CA LEU A 128 1.94 -10.49 -8.73
C LEU A 128 2.54 -11.36 -7.62
N LEU A 129 1.94 -12.51 -7.32
CA LEU A 129 2.49 -13.43 -6.31
C LEU A 129 3.81 -14.07 -6.76
N SER A 130 3.89 -14.46 -8.04
CA SER A 130 5.11 -14.99 -8.64
C SER A 130 5.11 -14.84 -10.16
N GLY A 131 6.29 -14.80 -10.78
CA GLY A 131 6.44 -14.71 -12.23
C GLY A 131 6.96 -13.35 -12.69
N LYS A 132 6.35 -12.77 -13.73
CA LYS A 132 6.88 -11.60 -14.43
C LYS A 132 5.91 -10.42 -14.40
N ALA A 133 6.44 -9.22 -14.10
CA ALA A 133 5.68 -7.98 -14.11
C ALA A 133 4.95 -7.71 -15.45
N ARG A 134 5.53 -8.12 -16.58
CA ARG A 134 4.88 -8.00 -17.90
C ARG A 134 3.55 -8.77 -17.98
N ASP A 135 3.44 -9.92 -17.29
CA ASP A 135 2.25 -10.75 -17.31
C ASP A 135 1.16 -10.09 -16.44
N LEU A 136 1.55 -9.43 -15.34
CA LEU A 136 0.67 -8.57 -14.54
C LEU A 136 0.12 -7.40 -15.37
N CYS A 137 0.99 -6.67 -16.08
CA CYS A 137 0.57 -5.55 -16.92
C CYS A 137 -0.37 -5.99 -18.05
N ALA A 138 -0.08 -7.13 -18.68
CA ALA A 138 -0.96 -7.70 -19.71
C ALA A 138 -2.34 -8.04 -19.13
N PHE A 139 -2.38 -8.66 -17.95
CA PHE A 139 -3.63 -9.00 -17.27
C PHE A 139 -4.44 -7.75 -16.86
N ALA A 140 -3.76 -6.72 -16.31
CA ALA A 140 -4.40 -5.45 -15.98
C ALA A 140 -4.95 -4.72 -17.22
N SER A 141 -4.28 -4.83 -18.37
CA SER A 141 -4.75 -4.27 -19.64
C SER A 141 -6.06 -4.95 -20.07
N THR A 142 -6.12 -6.29 -20.04
CA THR A 142 -7.34 -7.05 -20.35
C THR A 142 -8.53 -6.64 -19.47
N LEU A 143 -8.30 -6.41 -18.17
CA LEU A 143 -9.35 -5.94 -17.26
C LEU A 143 -9.78 -4.51 -17.57
N SER A 144 -8.84 -3.64 -17.94
CA SER A 144 -9.14 -2.25 -18.32
C SER A 144 -9.97 -2.17 -19.60
N ASP A 145 -9.70 -3.05 -20.57
CA ASP A 145 -10.44 -3.13 -21.84
C ASP A 145 -11.90 -3.57 -21.65
N ALA A 146 -12.21 -4.31 -20.58
CA ALA A 146 -13.58 -4.68 -20.23
C ALA A 146 -14.42 -3.50 -19.70
N GLY A 147 -13.78 -2.37 -19.36
CA GLY A 147 -14.41 -1.17 -18.84
C GLY A 147 -14.77 -1.24 -17.35
N GLY A 148 -15.21 -0.10 -16.80
CA GLY A 148 -15.63 0.01 -15.39
C GLY A 148 -14.49 0.11 -14.38
N LEU A 149 -13.25 0.27 -14.85
CA LEU A 149 -12.05 0.36 -14.04
C LEU A 149 -11.20 1.58 -14.48
N ARG A 150 -10.60 2.26 -13.51
CA ARG A 150 -9.60 3.31 -13.70
C ARG A 150 -8.41 3.08 -12.77
N LEU A 151 -7.21 3.47 -13.19
CA LEU A 151 -6.05 3.36 -12.31
C LEU A 151 -6.24 4.26 -11.07
N GLY A 152 -6.12 3.65 -9.89
CA GLY A 152 -6.12 4.36 -8.62
C GLY A 152 -4.74 4.94 -8.35
N SER A 153 -4.65 6.26 -8.14
CA SER A 153 -3.37 6.92 -7.82
C SER A 153 -3.18 7.18 -6.32
N LEU A 154 -4.21 6.96 -5.51
CA LEU A 154 -4.18 7.19 -4.06
C LEU A 154 -4.43 5.89 -3.31
N SER A 155 -3.45 5.48 -2.53
CA SER A 155 -3.59 4.42 -1.54
C SER A 155 -4.65 4.77 -0.50
N LYS A 156 -5.19 3.75 0.19
CA LYS A 156 -6.09 3.93 1.33
C LYS A 156 -5.45 4.79 2.43
N ALA A 157 -4.14 4.67 2.63
CA ALA A 157 -3.41 5.46 3.62
C ALA A 157 -3.35 6.94 3.22
N GLU A 158 -3.04 7.26 1.96
CA GLU A 158 -3.05 8.64 1.46
C GLU A 158 -4.44 9.29 1.57
N ARG A 159 -5.49 8.51 1.30
CA ARG A 159 -6.88 8.92 1.51
C ARG A 159 -7.19 9.21 2.97
N GLY A 160 -6.80 8.33 3.90
CA GLY A 160 -6.98 8.55 5.34
C GLY A 160 -6.23 9.77 5.85
N TYR A 161 -4.99 9.97 5.43
CA TYR A 161 -4.23 11.19 5.72
C TYR A 161 -4.90 12.46 5.17
N HIS A 162 -5.53 12.38 4.00
CA HIS A 162 -6.24 13.50 3.41
C HIS A 162 -7.53 13.84 4.18
N LEU A 163 -8.30 12.82 4.61
CA LEU A 163 -9.46 13.02 5.47
C LEU A 163 -9.06 13.65 6.81
N GLN A 164 -7.96 13.21 7.42
CA GLN A 164 -7.45 13.77 8.68
C GLN A 164 -7.09 15.26 8.59
N GLN A 165 -6.84 15.76 7.38
CA GLN A 165 -6.59 17.19 7.11
C GLN A 165 -7.88 18.00 6.84
N GLY A 166 -9.06 17.41 7.08
CA GLY A 166 -10.35 18.05 6.86
C GLY A 166 -10.94 17.81 5.47
N ASN A 167 -10.42 16.83 4.71
CA ASN A 167 -10.83 16.53 3.34
C ASN A 167 -10.88 17.77 2.41
N PRO A 168 -9.79 18.56 2.32
CA PRO A 168 -9.77 19.75 1.47
C PRO A 168 -9.89 19.36 -0.01
N PRO A 169 -10.39 20.25 -0.89
CA PRO A 169 -10.44 19.96 -2.32
C PRO A 169 -9.08 19.50 -2.88
N ARG A 170 -9.08 18.40 -3.64
CA ARG A 170 -7.87 17.84 -4.23
C ARG A 170 -7.39 18.74 -5.38
N ALA A 171 -6.11 19.10 -5.37
CA ALA A 171 -5.51 19.86 -6.45
C ALA A 171 -5.54 19.08 -7.77
N ILE A 172 -5.87 19.77 -8.85
CA ILE A 172 -5.82 19.20 -10.20
C ILE A 172 -4.34 18.95 -10.55
N ARG A 173 -4.00 17.70 -10.80
CA ARG A 173 -2.66 17.30 -11.28
C ARG A 173 -2.78 16.82 -12.72
N THR A 174 -1.97 17.38 -13.60
CA THR A 174 -1.79 16.83 -14.95
C THR A 174 -1.16 15.45 -14.82
N LEU A 175 -1.86 14.43 -15.33
CA LEU A 175 -1.29 13.09 -15.46
C LEU A 175 -0.23 13.13 -16.56
N PRO A 176 1.05 12.87 -16.27
CA PRO A 176 2.05 12.77 -17.32
C PRO A 176 1.66 11.61 -18.25
N LEU A 177 1.58 11.90 -19.54
CA LEU A 177 1.44 10.86 -20.55
C LEU A 177 2.72 10.01 -20.50
N ILE A 178 2.58 8.73 -20.15
CA ILE A 178 3.68 7.78 -20.29
C ILE A 178 3.80 7.51 -21.78
N ASN A 179 4.80 8.10 -22.44
CA ASN A 179 5.14 7.75 -23.81
C ASN A 179 5.78 6.35 -23.82
N PRO A 180 5.14 5.32 -24.39
CA PRO A 180 5.65 3.95 -24.35
C PRO A 180 6.91 3.74 -25.23
N SER A 181 7.40 4.77 -25.92
CA SER A 181 8.48 4.69 -26.91
C SER A 181 9.86 5.14 -26.41
N ALA A 182 10.08 5.31 -25.11
CA ALA A 182 11.39 5.69 -24.55
C ALA A 182 11.99 4.61 -23.64
N GLN A 183 12.23 3.41 -24.19
CA GLN A 183 13.29 2.52 -23.70
C GLN A 183 14.15 2.08 -24.89
N GLY A 184 15.28 2.75 -25.03
CA GLY A 184 16.38 2.37 -25.91
C GLY A 184 17.70 2.69 -25.21
N ASP A 185 18.44 1.64 -24.90
CA ASP A 185 19.85 1.57 -24.50
C ASP A 185 20.35 2.19 -23.18
N GLY A 186 20.99 1.33 -22.38
CA GLY A 186 21.79 1.73 -21.22
C GLY A 186 22.06 0.58 -20.26
N GLY A 187 22.85 -0.42 -20.69
CA GLY A 187 23.29 -1.51 -19.83
C GLY A 187 24.14 -1.03 -18.65
N GLY A 188 23.84 -1.55 -17.46
CA GLY A 188 24.62 -1.33 -16.25
C GLY A 188 24.33 -2.40 -15.22
N ARG A 189 25.24 -3.37 -15.08
CA ARG A 189 25.21 -4.37 -14.00
C ARG A 189 25.35 -3.68 -12.64
N ASN A 190 24.52 -4.06 -11.67
CA ASN A 190 24.96 -4.14 -10.29
C ASN A 190 24.15 -5.20 -9.53
N GLU A 191 24.85 -6.25 -9.12
CA GLU A 191 24.38 -7.22 -8.15
C GLU A 191 24.52 -6.61 -6.75
N ARG A 192 23.44 -6.60 -5.96
CA ARG A 192 23.48 -6.74 -4.49
C ARG A 192 22.08 -7.07 -3.97
N GLY A 193 22.02 -8.08 -3.11
CA GLY A 193 20.81 -8.82 -2.74
C GLY A 193 19.74 -7.99 -2.03
N ALA A 194 18.56 -8.01 -2.62
CA ALA A 194 17.25 -8.01 -1.97
C ALA A 194 16.36 -8.89 -2.87
N ALA A 195 15.54 -9.78 -2.30
CA ALA A 195 14.55 -10.48 -3.12
C ALA A 195 13.62 -9.43 -3.77
N PRO A 196 13.38 -9.48 -5.10
CA PRO A 196 12.48 -8.52 -5.72
C PRO A 196 11.09 -8.70 -5.11
N GLY A 197 10.59 -7.64 -4.48
CA GLY A 197 9.22 -7.63 -3.98
C GLY A 197 8.23 -7.81 -5.13
N ALA A 198 7.21 -8.63 -4.91
CA ALA A 198 6.01 -8.69 -5.73
C ALA A 198 5.46 -7.28 -5.96
N GLY A 199 5.27 -6.87 -7.22
CA GLY A 199 4.61 -5.60 -7.53
C GLY A 199 3.09 -5.72 -7.38
N SER A 200 2.45 -4.68 -6.88
CA SER A 200 0.98 -4.57 -6.76
C SER A 200 0.46 -3.37 -7.54
N LEU A 201 -0.69 -3.51 -8.19
CA LEU A 201 -1.39 -2.46 -8.94
C LEU A 201 -2.77 -2.25 -8.31
N ALA A 202 -3.06 -1.03 -7.85
CA ALA A 202 -4.40 -0.67 -7.37
C ALA A 202 -5.22 -0.05 -8.51
N ILE A 203 -6.40 -0.61 -8.76
CA ILE A 203 -7.36 -0.12 -9.77
C ILE A 203 -8.66 0.17 -9.03
N SER A 204 -9.33 1.29 -9.32
CA SER A 204 -10.58 1.74 -8.67
C SER A 204 -11.70 1.93 -9.68
#